data_AF-A0A7W0J786-F1
#
_entry.id   AF-A0A7W0J786-F1
#
_cell.length_a   1.000
_cell.length_b   1.000
_cell.length_c   1.000
_cell.angle_alpha   90.00
_cell.angle_beta   90.00
_cell.angle_gamma   90.00
#
_symmetry.space_group_name_H-M   'P 1'
#
loop_
_entity.id
_entity.type
_entity.pdbx_description
1 polymer ?
#
loop_
_entity_poly.entity_id
_entity_poly.type
_entity_poly.pdbx_seq_one_letter_code
_entity_poly.pdbx_strand_id
1 'polypeptide(L)'
;MANTSVSLEGPAYRVIFKLDPEEKHLVQKNRTCSCGEKDCFATKAVETYLREGGKRAPDLLPPCPICGGSTVKNSKWDGKYTKELGWLCLNGGLSHFLQAKRLRIQENIAKNPYILPPAEDYAGVKREDILTWQQCLEIGQRIFQETGYNPAM
;
A
#
# COMPACT_ATOMS: atom_id res chain seq x y z
N MET A 1 33.60 -18.48 -14.26
CA MET A 1 33.60 -17.72 -12.99
C MET A 1 33.21 -16.28 -13.33
N ALA A 2 32.00 -15.85 -12.93
CA ALA A 2 31.40 -14.63 -13.45
C ALA A 2 32.13 -13.37 -12.92
N ASN A 3 32.72 -12.59 -13.83
CA ASN A 3 33.47 -11.35 -13.58
C ASN A 3 32.55 -10.14 -13.39
N THR A 4 31.46 -10.30 -12.63
CA THR A 4 30.39 -9.31 -12.47
C THR A 4 29.97 -9.20 -11.01
N SER A 5 29.83 -7.98 -10.52
CA SER A 5 29.19 -7.72 -9.21
C SER A 5 27.77 -7.21 -9.43
N VAL A 6 26.82 -7.76 -8.68
CA VAL A 6 25.41 -7.35 -8.70
C VAL A 6 25.05 -6.81 -7.32
N SER A 7 24.55 -5.58 -7.27
CA SER A 7 24.05 -4.94 -6.05
C SER A 7 22.70 -4.28 -6.28
N LEU A 8 21.97 -3.98 -5.20
CA LEU A 8 20.69 -3.30 -5.28
C LEU A 8 20.89 -1.79 -5.31
N GLU A 9 20.21 -1.13 -6.24
CA GLU A 9 20.14 0.32 -6.32
C GLU A 9 18.69 0.77 -6.48
N GLY A 10 18.08 1.15 -5.36
CA GLY A 10 16.66 1.48 -5.32
C GLY A 10 15.81 0.31 -5.83
N PRO A 11 14.96 0.49 -6.86
CA PRO A 11 14.13 -0.56 -7.46
C PRO A 11 14.83 -1.38 -8.56
N ALA A 12 16.11 -1.11 -8.85
CA ALA A 12 16.88 -1.74 -9.92
C ALA A 12 18.08 -2.54 -9.36
N TYR A 13 18.69 -3.33 -10.24
CA TYR A 13 19.94 -4.03 -9.99
C TYR A 13 21.07 -3.27 -10.68
N ARG A 14 22.07 -2.85 -9.92
CA ARG A 14 23.32 -2.33 -10.46
C ARG A 14 24.23 -3.51 -10.77
N VAL A 15 24.72 -3.57 -12.01
CA VAL A 15 25.73 -4.53 -12.45
C VAL A 15 26.98 -3.77 -12.85
N ILE A 16 28.13 -4.19 -12.33
CA ILE A 16 29.44 -3.67 -12.69
C ILE A 16 30.27 -4.83 -13.25
N PHE A 17 30.85 -4.63 -14.44
CA PHE A 17 31.78 -5.57 -15.05
C PHE A 17 33.19 -5.30 -14.52
N LYS A 18 33.94 -6.34 -14.13
CA LYS A 18 35.32 -6.14 -13.65
C LYS A 18 36.28 -5.62 -14.73
N LEU A 19 35.95 -5.86 -16.00
CA LEU A 19 36.72 -5.43 -17.16
C LEU A 19 36.50 -3.95 -17.49
N ASP A 20 35.34 -3.42 -17.11
CA ASP A 20 35.00 -2.00 -17.26
C ASP A 20 34.18 -1.53 -16.05
N PRO A 21 34.86 -1.12 -14.96
CA PRO A 21 34.20 -0.73 -13.72
C PRO A 21 33.44 0.60 -13.80
N GLU A 22 33.74 1.42 -14.81
CA GLU A 22 33.09 2.72 -15.01
C GLU A 22 31.72 2.56 -15.69
N GLU A 23 31.58 1.53 -16.53
CA GLU A 23 30.33 1.21 -17.19
C GLU A 23 29.32 0.57 -16.22
N LYS A 24 28.36 1.39 -15.78
CA LYS A 24 27.29 0.98 -14.85
C LYS A 24 26.06 0.57 -15.63
N HIS A 25 25.65 -0.68 -15.47
CA HIS A 25 24.40 -1.19 -16.01
C HIS A 25 23.32 -1.21 -14.93
N LEU A 26 22.23 -0.48 -15.15
CA LEU A 26 21.04 -0.53 -14.30
C LEU A 26 20.01 -1.43 -14.98
N VAL A 27 19.76 -2.58 -14.38
CA VAL A 27 18.78 -3.55 -14.86
C VAL A 27 17.51 -3.42 -14.03
N GLN A 28 16.40 -3.14 -14.69
CA GLN A 28 15.08 -3.07 -14.06
C GLN A 28 14.42 -4.46 -13.97
N LYS A 29 13.38 -4.60 -13.15
CA LYS A 29 12.66 -5.86 -12.94
C LYS A 29 12.00 -6.43 -14.20
N ASN A 30 11.65 -5.59 -15.16
CA ASN A 30 11.12 -5.95 -16.47
C ASN A 30 12.21 -6.43 -17.46
N ARG A 31 13.44 -6.68 -16.98
CA ARG A 31 14.60 -7.11 -17.77
C ARG A 31 15.14 -6.05 -18.76
N THR A 32 14.80 -4.78 -18.58
CA THR A 32 15.39 -3.70 -19.38
C THR A 32 16.67 -3.17 -18.73
N CYS A 33 17.74 -3.08 -19.51
CA CYS A 33 19.01 -2.49 -19.08
C CYS A 33 19.12 -1.02 -19.53
N SER A 34 19.78 -0.18 -18.74
CA SER A 34 20.06 1.23 -19.07
C SER A 34 20.90 1.44 -20.34
N CYS A 35 21.63 0.42 -20.82
CA CYS A 35 22.38 0.51 -22.07
C CYS A 35 21.50 0.38 -23.33
N GLY A 36 20.22 0.02 -23.20
CA GLY A 36 19.28 -0.08 -24.33
C GLY A 36 19.39 -1.35 -25.18
N GLU A 37 20.41 -2.19 -24.97
CA GLU A 37 20.55 -3.47 -25.68
C GLU A 37 19.54 -4.52 -25.18
N LYS A 38 18.89 -5.22 -26.11
CA LYS A 38 17.90 -6.27 -25.80
C LYS A 38 18.50 -7.49 -25.10
N ASP A 39 19.72 -7.87 -25.47
CA ASP A 39 20.41 -9.06 -24.96
C ASP A 39 21.67 -8.71 -24.15
N CYS A 40 21.58 -7.66 -23.34
CA CYS A 40 22.70 -7.22 -22.51
C CYS A 40 23.16 -8.33 -21.54
N PHE A 41 24.48 -8.53 -21.43
CA PHE A 41 25.09 -9.44 -20.46
C PHE A 41 24.73 -9.10 -19.01
N ALA A 42 24.45 -7.83 -18.70
CA ALA A 42 24.05 -7.39 -17.36
C ALA A 42 22.71 -8.02 -16.96
N THR A 43 21.76 -8.16 -17.88
CA THR A 43 20.47 -8.83 -17.62
C THR A 43 20.69 -10.30 -17.27
N LYS A 44 21.56 -11.01 -18.01
CA LYS A 44 21.92 -12.41 -17.72
C LYS A 44 22.65 -12.57 -16.39
N ALA A 45 23.47 -11.60 -16.01
CA ALA A 45 24.15 -11.57 -14.71
C ALA A 45 23.14 -11.45 -13.55
N VAL A 46 22.12 -10.58 -13.70
CA VAL A 46 21.03 -10.43 -12.71
C VAL A 46 20.19 -11.70 -12.63
N GLU A 47 19.89 -12.36 -13.75
CA GLU A 47 19.16 -13.63 -13.74
C GLU A 47 19.92 -14.73 -12.99
N THR A 48 21.23 -14.82 -13.22
CA THR A 48 22.10 -15.74 -12.49
C THR A 48 22.11 -15.42 -11.00
N TYR A 49 22.32 -14.14 -10.65
CA TYR A 49 22.29 -13.67 -9.26
C TYR A 49 20.98 -14.05 -8.54
N LEU A 50 19.82 -13.85 -9.19
CA LEU A 50 18.52 -14.20 -8.61
C LEU A 50 18.32 -15.71 -8.51
N ARG A 51 18.83 -16.50 -9.47
CA ARG A 51 18.77 -17.97 -9.46
C ARG A 51 19.60 -18.56 -8.32
N GLU A 52 20.72 -17.94 -7.99
CA GLU A 52 21.61 -18.31 -6.90
C GLU A 52 21.10 -17.86 -5.51
N GLY A 53 19.89 -17.29 -5.42
CA GLY A 53 19.29 -16.84 -4.16
C GLY A 53 19.58 -15.39 -3.80
N GLY A 54 20.06 -14.58 -4.75
CA GLY A 54 20.26 -13.14 -4.58
C GLY A 54 19.01 -12.39 -4.15
N LYS A 55 19.20 -11.25 -3.45
CA LYS A 55 18.11 -10.45 -2.91
C LYS A 55 17.34 -9.77 -4.05
N ARG A 56 16.02 -9.94 -4.09
CA ARG A 56 15.16 -9.24 -5.05
C ARG A 56 15.13 -7.74 -4.78
N ALA A 57 15.17 -6.94 -5.84
CA ALA A 57 14.94 -5.51 -5.75
C ALA A 57 13.53 -5.22 -5.16
N PRO A 58 13.33 -4.12 -4.42
CA PRO A 58 12.02 -3.65 -3.98
C PRO A 58 11.09 -3.37 -5.17
N ASP A 59 9.77 -3.53 -4.99
CA ASP A 59 8.79 -3.13 -6.00
C ASP A 59 8.73 -1.61 -6.16
N LEU A 60 8.52 -1.16 -7.40
CA LEU A 60 8.22 0.23 -7.69
C LEU A 60 6.86 0.57 -7.08
N LEU A 61 6.86 1.57 -6.20
CA LEU A 61 5.62 2.12 -5.67
C LEU A 61 5.02 3.10 -6.68
N PRO A 62 3.69 3.18 -6.77
CA PRO A 62 3.03 4.15 -7.64
C PRO A 62 3.36 5.58 -7.18
N PRO A 63 3.34 6.57 -8.09
CA PRO A 63 3.47 7.97 -7.70
C PRO A 63 2.37 8.36 -6.72
N CYS A 64 2.62 9.42 -5.96
CA CYS A 64 1.70 9.88 -4.94
C CYS A 64 0.36 10.29 -5.59
N PRO A 65 -0.78 9.68 -5.23
CA PRO A 65 -2.08 9.99 -5.85
C PRO A 65 -2.61 11.39 -5.49
N ILE A 66 -2.02 12.07 -4.51
CA ILE A 66 -2.41 13.43 -4.10
C ILE A 66 -1.69 14.49 -4.94
N CYS A 67 -0.41 14.31 -5.24
CA CYS A 67 0.42 15.35 -5.85
C CYS A 67 1.30 14.89 -7.03
N GLY A 68 1.21 13.62 -7.44
CA GLY A 68 2.02 13.02 -8.51
C GLY A 68 3.50 12.79 -8.20
N GLY A 69 3.98 13.27 -7.04
CA GLY A 69 5.39 13.16 -6.64
C GLY A 69 5.83 11.74 -6.33
N SER A 70 7.14 11.49 -6.39
CA SER A 70 7.71 10.17 -6.10
C SER A 70 7.40 9.69 -4.68
N THR A 71 7.28 8.38 -4.54
CA THR A 71 7.03 7.73 -3.25
C THR A 71 8.15 6.75 -2.89
N VAL A 72 8.41 6.63 -1.60
CA VAL A 72 9.37 5.66 -1.05
C VAL A 72 8.66 4.67 -0.15
N LYS A 73 9.15 3.42 -0.12
CA LYS A 73 8.56 2.37 0.71
C LYS A 73 8.75 2.68 2.19
N ASN A 74 7.69 2.47 2.96
CA ASN A 74 7.73 2.55 4.41
C ASN A 74 7.02 1.35 5.03
N SER A 75 7.82 0.33 5.39
CA SER A 75 7.32 -0.93 5.93
C SER A 75 6.57 -0.77 7.27
N LYS A 76 6.77 0.33 8.00
CA LYS A 76 6.01 0.62 9.24
C LYS A 76 4.51 0.79 8.96
N TRP A 77 4.16 1.20 7.75
CA TRP A 77 2.79 1.46 7.30
C TRP A 77 2.26 0.36 6.37
N ASP A 78 2.99 -0.75 6.24
CA ASP A 78 2.49 -1.93 5.54
C ASP A 78 1.23 -2.45 6.27
N GLY A 79 0.18 -2.71 5.50
CA GLY A 79 -1.08 -3.19 6.04
C GLY A 79 -0.95 -4.62 6.56
N LYS A 80 -0.96 -4.81 7.87
CA LYS A 80 -0.89 -6.15 8.51
C LYS A 80 -1.92 -7.13 7.96
N TYR A 81 -3.15 -6.65 7.71
CA TYR A 81 -4.27 -7.46 7.24
C TYR A 81 -4.58 -7.27 5.75
N THR A 82 -4.42 -6.05 5.22
CA THR A 82 -4.70 -5.76 3.81
C THR A 82 -3.58 -6.17 2.86
N LYS A 83 -2.38 -6.50 3.39
CA LYS A 83 -1.17 -6.82 2.63
C LYS A 83 -0.73 -5.69 1.68
N GLU A 84 -1.27 -4.48 1.86
CA GLU A 84 -0.93 -3.31 1.06
C GLU A 84 0.40 -2.73 1.51
N LEU A 85 1.21 -2.29 0.54
CA LEU A 85 2.49 -1.65 0.80
C LEU A 85 2.29 -0.23 1.36
N GLY A 86 2.96 0.05 2.47
CA GLY A 86 3.09 1.39 3.03
C GLY A 86 4.10 2.21 2.25
N TRP A 87 3.79 3.49 2.08
CA TRP A 87 4.65 4.43 1.35
C TRP A 87 4.60 5.82 1.95
N LEU A 88 5.63 6.62 1.67
CA LEU A 88 5.72 8.04 1.99
C LEU A 88 5.89 8.84 0.71
N CYS A 89 5.21 9.97 0.58
CA CYS A 89 5.47 10.93 -0.48
C CYS A 89 6.74 11.72 -0.17
N LEU A 90 7.59 11.99 -1.15
CA LEU A 90 8.75 12.86 -0.94
C LEU A 90 8.37 14.33 -0.71
N ASN A 91 7.23 14.78 -1.25
CA ASN A 91 6.76 16.17 -1.11
C ASN A 91 5.89 16.37 0.14
N GLY A 92 4.91 15.48 0.35
CA GLY A 92 3.91 15.59 1.43
C GLY A 92 4.07 14.57 2.56
N GLY A 93 5.15 13.79 2.54
CA GLY A 93 5.46 12.80 3.58
C GLY A 93 4.34 11.78 3.79
N LEU A 94 4.08 11.51 5.07
CA LEU A 94 3.03 10.59 5.53
C LEU A 94 1.62 11.16 5.36
N SER A 95 1.47 12.49 5.38
CA SER A 95 0.16 13.14 5.29
C SER A 95 -0.57 12.73 4.00
N HIS A 96 0.12 12.74 2.86
CA HIS A 96 -0.45 12.32 1.58
C HIS A 96 -0.85 10.85 1.56
N PHE A 97 -0.10 9.96 2.22
CA PHE A 97 -0.47 8.55 2.34
C PHE A 97 -1.78 8.38 3.13
N LEU A 98 -1.90 9.07 4.27
CA LEU A 98 -3.11 9.03 5.10
C LEU A 98 -4.30 9.67 4.39
N GLN A 99 -4.09 10.78 3.67
CA GLN A 99 -5.11 11.43 2.87
C GLN A 99 -5.61 10.50 1.76
N ALA A 100 -4.69 9.85 1.02
CA ALA A 100 -5.05 8.90 -0.02
C ALA A 100 -5.87 7.72 0.53
N LYS A 101 -5.47 7.17 1.69
CA LYS A 101 -6.24 6.13 2.38
C LYS A 101 -7.63 6.62 2.80
N ARG A 102 -7.72 7.83 3.38
CA ARG A 102 -9.00 8.43 3.79
C ARG A 102 -9.94 8.57 2.59
N LEU A 103 -9.46 9.10 1.47
CA LEU A 103 -10.27 9.27 0.25
C LEU A 103 -10.80 7.92 -0.26
N ARG A 104 -9.95 6.90 -0.32
CA ARG A 104 -10.37 5.55 -0.71
C ARG A 104 -11.41 4.95 0.23
N ILE A 105 -11.27 5.17 1.54
CA ILE A 105 -12.27 4.74 2.52
C ILE A 105 -13.59 5.48 2.29
N GLN A 106 -13.56 6.78 2.06
CA GLN A 106 -14.76 7.58 1.78
C GLN A 106 -15.47 7.12 0.49
N GLU A 107 -14.72 6.88 -0.58
CA GLU A 107 -15.27 6.32 -1.82
C GLU A 107 -15.90 4.94 -1.60
N ASN A 108 -15.26 4.07 -0.83
CA ASN A 108 -15.80 2.75 -0.50
C ASN A 108 -17.06 2.84 0.35
N ILE A 109 -17.11 3.77 1.31
CA ILE A 109 -18.30 4.02 2.13
C ILE A 109 -19.45 4.54 1.25
N ALA A 110 -19.16 5.45 0.31
CA ALA A 110 -20.17 5.96 -0.62
C ALA A 110 -20.73 4.86 -1.53
N LYS A 111 -19.86 3.94 -2.00
CA LYS A 111 -20.26 2.79 -2.83
C LYS A 111 -21.01 1.71 -2.05
N ASN A 112 -20.63 1.48 -0.80
CA ASN A 112 -21.25 0.49 0.07
C ASN A 112 -21.61 1.13 1.42
N PRO A 113 -22.79 1.76 1.53
CA PRO A 113 -23.20 2.48 2.73
C PRO A 113 -23.54 1.55 3.90
N TYR A 114 -23.68 0.24 3.65
CA TYR A 114 -24.05 -0.75 4.64
C TYR A 114 -22.88 -1.12 5.56
N ILE A 115 -23.19 -1.24 6.85
CA ILE A 115 -22.33 -1.88 7.86
C ILE A 115 -22.64 -3.37 7.86
N LEU A 116 -23.92 -3.71 7.93
CA LEU A 116 -24.43 -5.05 7.73
C LEU A 116 -25.22 -5.03 6.42
N PRO A 117 -24.78 -5.78 5.39
CA PRO A 117 -25.46 -5.79 4.11
C PRO A 117 -26.85 -6.42 4.23
N PRO A 118 -27.80 -6.07 3.34
CA PRO A 118 -29.10 -6.71 3.30
C PRO A 118 -28.99 -8.19 2.94
N ALA A 119 -29.93 -8.99 3.43
CA ALA A 119 -30.17 -10.38 3.08
C ALA A 119 -31.67 -10.60 2.77
N GLU A 120 -32.08 -11.84 2.48
CA GLU A 120 -33.40 -12.18 1.95
C GLU A 120 -34.56 -11.67 2.82
N ASP A 121 -34.42 -11.74 4.14
CA ASP A 121 -35.40 -11.30 5.15
C ASP A 121 -34.87 -10.16 6.04
N TYR A 122 -33.76 -9.53 5.67
CA TYR A 122 -33.07 -8.52 6.46
C TYR A 122 -32.69 -7.31 5.61
N ALA A 123 -33.25 -6.13 5.94
CA ALA A 123 -33.03 -4.91 5.16
C ALA A 123 -31.58 -4.36 5.21
N GLY A 124 -30.72 -4.93 6.06
CA GLY A 124 -29.38 -4.41 6.32
C GLY A 124 -29.42 -3.26 7.33
N VAL A 125 -28.23 -2.85 7.77
CA VAL A 125 -28.03 -1.66 8.60
C VAL A 125 -27.06 -0.75 7.86
N LYS A 126 -27.51 0.45 7.53
CA LYS A 126 -26.63 1.46 6.96
C LYS A 126 -25.83 2.16 8.05
N ARG A 127 -24.73 2.80 7.64
CA ARG A 127 -23.93 3.65 8.54
C ARG A 127 -24.73 4.81 9.12
N GLU A 128 -25.64 5.38 8.34
CA GLU A 128 -26.51 6.48 8.76
C GLU A 128 -27.56 6.08 9.81
N ASP A 129 -27.90 4.79 9.88
CA ASP A 129 -28.87 4.26 10.84
C ASP A 129 -28.26 4.01 12.22
N ILE A 130 -26.92 4.07 12.36
CA ILE A 130 -26.26 3.90 13.65
C ILE A 130 -26.39 5.17 14.47
N LEU A 131 -27.05 5.01 15.61
CA LEU A 131 -27.14 6.05 16.63
C LEU A 131 -25.77 6.34 17.24
N THR A 132 -25.52 7.62 17.46
CA THR A 132 -24.38 8.05 18.28
C THR A 132 -24.61 7.68 19.74
N TRP A 133 -23.53 7.63 20.52
CA TRP A 133 -23.61 7.43 21.97
C TRP A 133 -24.56 8.43 22.65
N GLN A 134 -24.55 9.68 22.20
CA GLN A 134 -25.42 10.74 22.74
C GLN A 134 -26.89 10.45 22.46
N GLN A 135 -27.23 10.06 21.23
CA GLN A 135 -28.59 9.70 20.86
C GLN A 135 -29.08 8.47 21.65
N CYS A 136 -28.23 7.45 21.83
CA CYS A 136 -28.56 6.30 22.67
C CYS A 136 -28.84 6.70 24.13
N LEU A 137 -28.04 7.61 24.69
CA LEU A 137 -28.21 8.10 26.04
C LEU A 137 -29.52 8.88 26.21
N GLU A 138 -29.83 9.79 25.28
CA GLU A 138 -31.07 10.56 25.27
C GLU A 138 -32.30 9.66 25.17
N ILE A 139 -32.27 8.67 24.26
CA ILE A 139 -33.34 7.68 24.13
C ILE A 139 -33.50 6.89 25.44
N GLY A 140 -32.40 6.42 26.03
CA GLY A 140 -32.42 5.68 27.30
C GLY A 140 -32.98 6.50 28.46
N GLN A 141 -32.58 7.77 28.58
CA GLN A 141 -33.10 8.68 29.60
C GLN A 141 -34.60 8.91 29.44
N ARG A 142 -35.07 9.14 28.21
CA ARG A 142 -36.50 9.31 27.93
C ARG A 142 -37.31 8.07 28.29
N ILE A 143 -36.87 6.88 27.87
CA ILE A 143 -37.55 5.61 28.20
C ILE A 143 -37.64 5.42 29.72
N PHE A 144 -36.55 5.67 30.45
CA PHE A 144 -36.53 5.57 31.90
C PHE A 144 -37.52 6.53 32.56
N GLN A 145 -37.58 7.79 32.10
CA GLN A 145 -38.52 8.78 32.62
C GLN A 145 -39.98 8.40 32.36
N GLU A 146 -40.28 7.86 31.18
CA GLU A 146 -41.65 7.53 30.78
C GLU A 146 -42.16 6.21 31.39
N THR A 147 -41.29 5.21 31.53
CA THR A 147 -41.69 3.83 31.87
C THR A 147 -41.12 3.32 33.19
N GLY A 148 -40.13 4.00 33.77
CA GLY A 148 -39.35 3.52 34.91
C GLY A 148 -38.41 2.36 34.58
N TYR A 149 -38.40 1.87 33.35
CA TYR A 149 -37.54 0.75 32.93
C TYR A 149 -36.09 1.22 32.77
N ASN A 150 -35.18 0.61 33.53
CA ASN A 150 -33.74 0.78 33.40
C ASN A 150 -33.11 -0.53 32.90
N PRO A 151 -32.67 -0.62 31.64
CA PRO A 151 -32.08 -1.86 31.10
C PRO A 151 -30.73 -2.23 31.73
N ALA A 152 -30.16 -1.39 32.61
CA ALA A 152 -28.93 -1.65 33.34
C ALA A 152 -29.14 -2.17 34.78
N MET A 153 -30.40 -2.31 35.24
CA MET A 153 -30.77 -2.99 36.50
C MET A 153 -31.41 -4.36 36.19
#